data_AF-A0A2V6RY28-F1
#
_entry.id   AF-A0A2V6RY28-F1
#
_cell.length_a   1.000
_cell.length_b   1.000
_cell.length_c   1.000
_cell.angle_alpha   90.00
_cell.angle_beta   90.00
_cell.angle_gamma   90.00
#
_symmetry.space_group_name_H-M   'P 1'
#
loop_
_entity.id
_entity.type
_entity.pdbx_description
1 polymer ?
#
loop_
_entity_poly.entity_id
_entity_poly.type
_entity_poly.pdbx_seq_one_letter_code
_entity_poly.pdbx_strand_id
1 'polypeptide(L)'
;MTTLPRLSIMLAALVVIWCSPAVAEEWSRAYISRLPDSAFAVVETAPDGRKVRHLPHHDETGGVDLAHLRAARSRLGQVRWLDPASEAVARRHLEEHWRELNR
;
A
#
# COMPACT_ATOMS: atom_id res chain seq x y z
N MET A 1 -45.99 -15.96 -49.99
CA MET A 1 -45.76 -16.76 -48.77
C MET A 1 -44.29 -17.11 -48.71
N THR A 2 -43.47 -16.26 -48.11
CA THR A 2 -42.01 -16.43 -48.00
C THR A 2 -41.67 -16.83 -46.57
N THR A 3 -41.23 -18.08 -46.39
CA THR A 3 -40.73 -18.58 -45.09
C THR A 3 -39.26 -18.94 -45.24
N LEU A 4 -38.38 -18.15 -44.64
CA LEU A 4 -37.01 -18.54 -44.31
C LEU A 4 -36.99 -19.16 -42.91
N PRO A 5 -36.44 -20.37 -42.74
CA PRO A 5 -35.88 -20.83 -41.47
C PRO A 5 -34.35 -20.98 -41.61
N ARG A 6 -33.50 -20.85 -40.61
CA ARG A 6 -33.60 -20.54 -39.18
C ARG A 6 -32.18 -20.09 -38.78
N LEU A 7 -32.10 -19.03 -37.99
CA LEU A 7 -30.86 -18.51 -37.41
C LEU A 7 -30.39 -19.48 -36.31
N SER A 8 -29.32 -20.24 -36.58
CA SER A 8 -28.68 -21.10 -35.57
C SER A 8 -27.70 -20.26 -34.74
N ILE A 9 -28.17 -19.73 -33.61
CA ILE A 9 -27.30 -19.10 -32.61
C ILE A 9 -26.75 -20.21 -31.71
N MET A 10 -25.52 -20.63 -31.95
CA MET A 10 -24.75 -21.45 -31.01
C MET A 10 -24.24 -20.55 -29.88
N LEU A 11 -24.85 -20.64 -28.69
CA LEU A 11 -24.31 -20.05 -27.46
C LEU A 11 -23.16 -20.91 -26.95
N ALA A 12 -21.91 -20.45 -27.10
CA ALA A 12 -20.77 -20.97 -26.35
C ALA A 12 -20.62 -20.13 -25.08
N ALA A 13 -20.95 -20.72 -23.92
CA ALA A 13 -20.79 -20.07 -22.62
C ALA A 13 -19.30 -20.06 -22.22
N LEU A 14 -18.66 -18.89 -22.34
CA LEU A 14 -17.32 -18.65 -21.84
C LEU A 14 -17.41 -18.18 -20.38
N VAL A 15 -17.18 -19.08 -19.42
CA VAL A 15 -17.04 -18.69 -18.01
C VAL A 15 -15.67 -18.05 -17.82
N VAL A 16 -15.63 -16.71 -17.85
CA VAL A 16 -14.45 -15.93 -17.47
C VAL A 16 -14.40 -15.89 -15.94
N ILE A 17 -13.47 -16.65 -15.36
CA ILE A 17 -13.16 -16.55 -13.93
C ILE A 17 -12.46 -15.20 -13.72
N TRP A 18 -13.22 -14.22 -13.22
CA TRP A 18 -12.70 -12.93 -12.82
C TRP A 18 -11.95 -13.07 -11.50
N CYS A 19 -10.64 -13.28 -11.55
CA CYS A 19 -9.78 -13.07 -10.39
C CYS A 19 -9.64 -11.56 -10.20
N SER A 20 -10.44 -10.95 -9.32
CA SER A 20 -10.26 -9.54 -8.98
C SER A 20 -8.87 -9.37 -8.37
N PRO A 21 -8.01 -8.48 -8.90
CA PRO A 21 -6.80 -8.10 -8.19
C PRO A 21 -7.24 -7.45 -6.88
N ALA A 22 -6.74 -7.96 -5.75
CA ALA A 22 -6.83 -7.28 -4.47
C ALA A 22 -6.00 -6.00 -4.57
N VAL A 23 -6.62 -4.92 -5.05
CA VAL A 23 -6.04 -3.60 -5.04
C VAL A 23 -5.86 -3.21 -3.57
N ALA A 24 -4.62 -2.98 -3.16
CA ALA A 24 -4.35 -2.33 -1.89
C ALA A 24 -5.14 -1.01 -1.86
N GLU A 25 -5.92 -0.79 -0.80
CA GLU A 25 -6.72 0.42 -0.69
C GLU A 25 -5.78 1.63 -0.62
N GLU A 26 -5.98 2.60 -1.51
CA GLU A 26 -5.15 3.81 -1.52
C GLU A 26 -5.55 4.69 -0.33
N TRP A 27 -4.68 4.79 0.67
CA TRP A 27 -4.93 5.65 1.83
C TRP A 27 -5.03 7.12 1.43
N SER A 28 -6.18 7.73 1.74
CA SER A 28 -6.38 9.16 1.51
C SER A 28 -5.42 10.00 2.36
N ARG A 29 -5.08 11.20 1.88
CA ARG A 29 -4.26 12.16 2.66
C ARG A 29 -4.88 12.48 4.03
N ALA A 30 -6.21 12.54 4.10
CA ALA A 30 -6.94 12.80 5.34
C ALA A 30 -6.87 11.62 6.32
N TYR A 31 -6.78 10.40 5.81
CA TYR A 31 -6.55 9.21 6.63
C TYR A 31 -5.13 9.23 7.22
N ILE A 32 -4.11 9.37 6.36
CA ILE A 32 -2.70 9.39 6.76
C ILE A 32 -2.43 10.51 7.79
N SER A 33 -3.06 11.68 7.65
CA SER A 33 -2.83 12.80 8.57
C SER A 33 -3.26 12.50 10.01
N ARG A 34 -4.28 11.63 10.20
CA ARG A 34 -4.82 11.22 11.50
C ARG A 34 -4.06 10.05 12.14
N LEU A 35 -3.21 9.36 11.40
CA LEU A 35 -2.43 8.24 11.95
C LEU A 35 -1.51 8.71 13.08
N PRO A 36 -1.32 7.89 14.14
CA PRO A 36 -0.35 8.17 15.18
C PRO A 36 1.08 8.11 14.63
N ASP A 37 2.04 8.70 15.32
CA ASP A 37 3.46 8.67 14.93
C ASP A 37 4.00 7.24 14.81
N SER A 38 3.48 6.30 15.60
CA SER A 38 3.86 4.89 15.55
C SER A 38 3.56 4.22 14.21
N ALA A 39 2.67 4.78 13.39
CA ALA A 39 2.34 4.23 12.09
C ALA A 39 3.41 4.47 11.01
N PHE A 40 4.44 5.25 11.31
CA PHE A 40 5.46 5.71 10.38
C PHE A 40 6.80 5.07 10.70
N ALA A 41 7.59 4.77 9.68
CA ALA A 41 8.90 4.16 9.88
C ALA A 41 9.87 5.08 10.64
N VAL A 42 9.77 6.40 10.41
CA VAL A 42 10.53 7.44 11.09
C VAL A 42 9.67 8.71 11.21
N VAL A 43 9.80 9.39 12.35
CA VAL A 43 9.29 10.75 12.55
C VAL A 43 10.46 11.66 12.91
N GLU A 44 10.78 12.58 12.00
CA GLU A 44 11.83 13.59 12.19
C GLU A 44 11.23 14.88 12.76
N THR A 45 12.03 15.69 13.45
CA THR A 45 11.63 17.03 13.90
C THR A 45 12.40 18.07 13.12
N ALA A 46 11.70 18.92 12.37
CA ALA A 46 12.30 20.02 11.63
C ALA A 46 12.78 21.13 12.60
N PRO A 47 13.68 22.03 12.15
CA PRO A 47 14.19 23.13 13.00
C PRO A 47 13.11 24.05 13.58
N ASP A 48 11.94 24.12 12.94
CA ASP A 48 10.76 24.87 13.40
C ASP A 48 9.89 24.11 14.43
N GLY A 49 10.32 22.90 14.85
CA GLY A 49 9.59 22.04 15.78
C GLY A 49 8.50 21.18 15.14
N ARG A 50 8.30 21.27 13.81
CA ARG A 50 7.28 20.48 13.12
C ARG A 50 7.74 19.04 12.90
N LYS A 51 6.84 18.09 13.13
CA LYS A 51 7.06 16.67 12.82
C LYS A 51 6.97 16.41 11.32
N VAL A 52 7.95 15.68 10.77
CA VAL A 52 7.93 15.14 9.41
C VAL A 52 7.86 13.63 9.51
N ARG A 53 6.74 13.07 9.06
CA ARG A 53 6.40 11.65 9.23
C ARG A 53 6.64 10.90 7.92
N HIS A 54 7.42 9.83 7.95
CA HIS A 54 7.89 9.14 6.75
C HIS A 54 7.39 7.69 6.66
N LEU A 55 6.99 7.28 5.46
CA LEU A 55 6.71 5.88 5.11
C LEU A 55 5.66 5.24 6.06
N PRO A 56 4.40 5.70 6.02
CA PRO A 56 3.33 5.11 6.81
C PRO A 56 3.07 3.65 6.37
N HIS A 57 2.92 2.75 7.33
CA HIS A 57 2.70 1.33 7.09
C HIS A 57 1.95 0.59 8.20
N HIS A 58 1.58 1.26 9.30
CA HIS A 58 0.52 0.75 10.19
C HIS A 58 -0.79 1.49 9.98
N ASP A 59 -1.89 0.78 10.18
CA ASP A 59 -3.24 1.36 10.21
C ASP A 59 -3.54 2.08 11.55
N GLU A 60 -4.76 2.60 11.71
CA GLU A 60 -5.18 3.29 12.94
C GLU A 60 -5.17 2.43 14.20
N THR A 61 -5.19 1.10 14.05
CA THR A 61 -5.14 0.13 15.15
C THR A 61 -3.69 -0.22 15.55
N GLY A 62 -2.71 0.22 14.75
CA GLY A 62 -1.30 -0.16 14.88
C GLY A 62 -0.97 -1.47 14.16
N GLY A 63 -1.89 -2.03 13.38
CA GLY A 63 -1.65 -3.23 12.59
C GLY A 63 -0.79 -2.92 11.36
N VAL A 64 0.18 -3.79 11.06
CA VAL A 64 1.00 -3.65 9.85
C VAL A 64 0.15 -3.93 8.60
N ASP A 65 0.01 -2.93 7.74
CA ASP A 65 -0.59 -3.10 6.42
C ASP A 65 0.49 -3.58 5.44
N LEU A 66 0.32 -4.81 4.92
CA LEU A 66 1.30 -5.45 4.05
C LEU A 66 1.52 -4.69 2.73
N ALA A 67 0.49 -4.06 2.18
CA ALA A 67 0.62 -3.32 0.94
C ALA A 67 1.39 -2.01 1.15
N HIS A 68 1.08 -1.30 2.23
CA HIS A 68 1.77 -0.08 2.62
C HIS A 68 3.21 -0.37 3.07
N LEU A 69 3.49 -1.50 3.72
CA LEU A 69 4.84 -1.96 4.02
C LEU A 69 5.67 -2.19 2.73
N ARG A 70 5.10 -2.88 1.73
CA ARG A 70 5.77 -3.08 0.42
C ARG A 70 6.08 -1.75 -0.26
N ALA A 71 5.10 -0.84 -0.28
CA ALA A 71 5.25 0.48 -0.86
C ALA A 71 6.28 1.34 -0.09
N ALA A 72 6.31 1.24 1.24
CA ALA A 72 7.29 1.92 2.08
C ALA A 72 8.71 1.47 1.76
N ARG A 73 8.95 0.16 1.66
CA ARG A 73 10.27 -0.41 1.33
C ARG A 73 10.76 0.01 -0.05
N SER A 74 9.88 0.05 -1.06
CA SER A 74 10.27 0.45 -2.42
C SER A 74 10.58 1.95 -2.55
N ARG A 75 10.04 2.79 -1.65
CA ARG A 75 10.23 4.24 -1.64
C ARG A 75 11.41 4.71 -0.80
N LEU A 76 12.11 3.83 -0.07
CA LEU A 76 13.21 4.20 0.84
C LEU A 76 14.22 5.18 0.22
N GLY A 77 14.74 4.86 -0.98
CA GLY A 77 15.72 5.70 -1.68
C GLY A 77 15.14 6.96 -2.35
N GLN A 78 13.83 7.18 -2.26
CA GLN A 78 13.14 8.35 -2.80
C GLN A 78 12.80 9.38 -1.71
N VAL A 79 12.98 9.03 -0.44
CA VAL A 79 12.67 9.92 0.68
C VAL A 79 13.76 10.99 0.80
N ARG A 80 13.32 12.25 0.91
CA ARG A 80 14.19 13.35 1.32
C ARG A 80 14.24 13.40 2.85
N TRP A 81 15.30 12.86 3.41
CA TRP A 81 15.56 12.86 4.84
C TRP A 81 16.05 14.22 5.33
N LEU A 82 15.66 14.61 6.55
CA LEU A 82 16.26 15.74 7.26
C LEU A 82 17.61 15.34 7.87
N ASP A 83 17.65 14.18 8.53
CA ASP A 83 18.86 13.51 8.99
C ASP A 83 19.21 12.34 8.06
N PRO A 84 20.37 12.33 7.39
CA PRO A 84 20.81 11.20 6.59
C PRO A 84 20.81 9.84 7.30
N ALA A 85 20.95 9.82 8.64
CA ALA A 85 20.88 8.58 9.42
C ALA A 85 19.47 7.96 9.46
N SER A 86 18.43 8.77 9.23
CA SER A 86 17.03 8.33 9.25
C SER A 86 16.73 7.24 8.22
N GLU A 87 17.43 7.22 7.08
CA GLU A 87 17.24 6.16 6.09
C GLU A 87 17.61 4.78 6.63
N ALA A 88 18.71 4.68 7.38
CA ALA A 88 19.16 3.43 7.98
C ALA A 88 18.19 2.95 9.07
N VAL A 89 17.65 3.89 9.87
CA VAL A 89 16.63 3.60 10.88
C VAL A 89 15.35 3.09 10.22
N ALA A 90 14.84 3.80 9.20
CA ALA A 90 13.65 3.39 8.46
C ALA A 90 13.82 2.02 7.81
N ARG A 91 14.97 1.77 7.17
CA ARG A 91 15.29 0.49 6.54
C ARG A 91 15.25 -0.65 7.54
N ARG A 92 15.89 -0.50 8.70
CA ARG A 92 15.91 -1.52 9.75
C ARG A 92 14.49 -1.83 10.23
N HIS A 93 13.73 -0.79 10.56
CA HIS A 93 12.36 -0.92 11.06
C HIS A 93 11.43 -1.64 10.07
N LEU A 94 11.46 -1.26 8.79
CA LEU A 94 10.63 -1.90 7.76
C LEU A 94 11.05 -3.35 7.48
N GLU A 95 12.34 -3.66 7.58
CA GLU A 95 12.85 -5.02 7.39
C GLU A 95 12.53 -5.93 8.58
N GLU A 96 12.47 -5.40 9.80
CA GLU A 96 11.98 -6.13 10.98
C GLU A 96 10.53 -6.59 10.77
N HIS A 97 9.62 -5.67 10.41
CA HIS A 97 8.24 -6.03 10.10
C HIS A 97 8.11 -7.01 8.93
N TRP A 98 8.94 -6.85 7.89
CA TRP A 98 8.93 -7.79 6.77
C TRP A 98 9.31 -9.21 7.21
N ARG A 99 10.25 -9.35 8.14
CA ARG A 99 10.65 -10.66 8.67
C ARG A 99 9.58 -11.24 9.58
N GLU A 100 8.94 -10.42 10.39
CA GLU A 100 7.85 -10.84 11.28
C GLU A 100 6.65 -11.41 10.51
N LEU A 101 6.28 -10.80 9.39
CA LEU A 101 5.18 -11.27 8.53
C LEU A 101 5.51 -12.53 7.71
N ASN A 102 6.80 -12.88 7.57
CA ASN A 102 7.26 -14.04 6.81
C ASN A 102 7.68 -15.22 7.70
N ARG A 103 7.48 -15.14 9.01
CA ARG A 103 7.65 -16.25 9.95
C ARG A 103 6.34 -17.00 10.13
#